data_AF-A0A3G9GFR7-F1
#
_entry.id   AF-A0A3G9GFR7-F1
#
_cell.length_a   1.000
_cell.length_b   1.000
_cell.length_c   1.000
_cell.angle_alpha   90.00
_cell.angle_beta   90.00
_cell.angle_gamma   90.00
#
_symmetry.space_group_name_H-M   'P 1'
#
loop_
_entity.id
_entity.type
_entity.pdbx_description
1 polymer ?
#
loop_
_entity_poly.entity_id
_entity_poly.type
_entity_poly.pdbx_seq_one_letter_code
_entity_poly.pdbx_strand_id
1 'polypeptide(L)'
;MATLGAIQHYINALVKGGYVERINTRSKCNDQQHFRLIRDCGIEYPRLNAKGEPIQRDLCTEALWRTMRIVGGEFTTRELAVQASTPERAIAHTTASVYIGQLIKAGYVVKVKAASKKSPPRYRFEPQRYSGPRPPVVGRNTYVYDPNLDKVVWQEEMNHDDF
;
A
#
# COMPACT_ATOMS: atom_id res chain seq x y z
N MET A 1 19.84 -0.87 -7.18
CA MET A 1 20.04 0.58 -7.42
C MET A 1 18.92 1.09 -8.32
N ALA A 2 18.38 2.28 -8.07
CA ALA A 2 17.35 2.87 -8.93
C ALA A 2 17.96 3.30 -10.27
N THR A 3 17.24 3.06 -11.38
CA THR A 3 17.71 3.47 -12.71
C THR A 3 17.49 4.96 -12.93
N LEU A 4 18.32 5.61 -13.76
CA LEU A 4 18.14 7.01 -14.16
C LEU A 4 16.72 7.29 -14.68
N GLY A 5 16.16 6.34 -15.44
CA GLY A 5 14.77 6.42 -15.90
C GLY A 5 13.76 6.45 -14.76
N ALA A 6 13.90 5.58 -13.75
CA ALA A 6 13.00 5.56 -12.59
C ALA A 6 13.08 6.86 -11.77
N ILE A 7 14.29 7.39 -11.57
CA ILE A 7 14.51 8.67 -10.89
C ILE A 7 13.82 9.80 -11.66
N GLN A 8 14.03 9.87 -12.97
CA GLN A 8 13.42 10.90 -13.81
C GLN A 8 11.89 10.80 -13.84
N HIS A 9 11.35 9.59 -13.90
CA HIS A 9 9.91 9.37 -13.80
C HIS A 9 9.34 9.87 -12.48
N TYR A 10 10.01 9.58 -11.36
CA TYR A 10 9.53 10.00 -10.05
C TYR A 10 9.64 11.52 -9.85
N ILE A 11 10.73 12.15 -10.27
CA ILE A 11 10.87 13.62 -10.25
C ILE A 11 9.76 14.28 -11.09
N ASN A 12 9.46 13.74 -12.28
CA ASN A 12 8.36 14.24 -13.10
C ASN A 12 6.99 14.09 -12.42
N ALA A 13 6.78 13.00 -11.68
CA ALA A 13 5.57 12.82 -10.87
C ALA A 13 5.48 13.85 -9.73
N LEU A 14 6.59 14.15 -9.05
CA LEU A 14 6.66 15.17 -8.01
C LEU A 14 6.35 16.57 -8.55
N VAL A 15 6.84 16.90 -9.76
CA VAL A 15 6.53 18.17 -10.43
C VAL A 15 5.03 18.25 -10.74
N LYS A 16 4.46 17.21 -11.36
CA LYS A 16 3.02 17.18 -11.69
C LYS A 16 2.13 17.21 -10.45
N GLY A 17 2.56 16.58 -9.36
CA GLY A 17 1.86 16.58 -8.08
C GLY A 17 2.00 17.89 -7.29
N GLY A 18 2.77 18.87 -7.79
CA GLY A 18 2.98 20.16 -7.13
C GLY A 18 3.88 20.08 -5.90
N TYR A 19 4.69 19.02 -5.76
CA TYR A 19 5.59 18.86 -4.62
C TYR A 19 6.92 19.59 -4.85
N VAL A 20 7.41 19.61 -6.08
CA VAL A 20 8.65 20.29 -6.46
C VAL A 20 8.45 21.15 -7.69
N GLU A 21 9.19 22.24 -7.78
CA GLU A 21 9.21 23.15 -8.93
C GLU A 21 10.60 23.14 -9.55
N ARG A 22 10.66 23.17 -10.89
CA ARG A 22 11.92 23.30 -11.59
C ARG A 22 12.32 24.77 -11.70
N ILE A 23 13.49 25.12 -11.18
CA ILE A 23 13.93 26.52 -11.07
C ILE A 23 14.92 26.95 -12.16
N ASN A 24 15.44 26.02 -12.96
CA ASN A 24 16.34 26.35 -14.06
C ASN A 24 15.81 25.87 -15.42
N THR A 25 15.97 26.74 -16.41
CA THR A 25 15.69 26.44 -17.81
C THR A 25 16.85 25.63 -18.38
N ARG A 26 16.53 24.55 -19.07
CA ARG A 26 17.54 23.73 -19.75
C ARG A 26 17.92 24.41 -21.06
N SER A 27 19.19 24.74 -21.25
CA SER A 27 19.70 25.27 -22.51
C SER A 27 20.35 24.18 -23.37
N LYS A 28 20.93 23.15 -22.74
CA LYS A 28 21.56 21.99 -23.40
C LYS A 28 21.13 20.67 -22.77
N CYS A 29 21.31 19.57 -23.52
CA CYS A 29 20.88 18.26 -23.02
C CYS A 29 21.60 17.82 -21.73
N ASN A 30 22.83 18.30 -21.51
CA ASN A 30 23.65 17.89 -20.36
C ASN A 30 23.56 18.82 -19.15
N ASP A 31 22.70 19.84 -19.19
CA ASP A 31 22.57 20.77 -18.06
C ASP A 31 21.93 20.07 -16.86
N GLN A 32 22.55 20.25 -15.68
CA GLN A 32 22.02 19.79 -14.42
C GLN A 32 20.66 20.43 -14.15
N GLN A 33 19.71 19.66 -13.61
CA GLN A 33 18.37 20.17 -13.30
C GLN A 33 18.31 20.56 -11.83
N HIS A 34 17.81 21.76 -11.55
CA HIS A 34 17.63 22.28 -10.21
C HIS A 34 16.14 22.30 -9.87
N PHE A 35 15.81 21.78 -8.69
CA PHE A 35 14.45 21.71 -8.18
C PHE A 35 14.37 22.38 -6.82
N ARG A 36 13.23 23.04 -6.56
CA ARG A 36 12.86 23.60 -5.26
C ARG A 36 11.72 22.78 -4.69
N LEU A 37 11.80 22.39 -3.42
CA LEU A 37 10.68 21.78 -2.70
C LEU A 37 9.63 22.85 -2.40
N ILE A 38 8.41 22.64 -2.88
CA ILE A 38 7.27 23.55 -2.69
C ILE A 38 6.38 23.07 -1.56
N ARG A 39 6.14 21.76 -1.50
CA ARG A 39 5.30 21.13 -0.48
C ARG A 39 6.08 20.07 0.26
N ASP A 40 6.40 20.37 1.51
CA ASP A 40 6.96 19.39 2.43
C ASP A 40 5.86 18.43 2.92
N CYS A 41 6.11 17.13 2.78
CA CYS A 41 5.19 16.06 3.18
C CYS A 41 5.57 15.45 4.54
N GLY A 42 6.58 16.00 5.20
CA GLY A 42 7.16 15.46 6.40
C GLY A 42 8.14 14.32 6.11
N ILE A 43 8.17 13.34 7.00
CA ILE A 43 9.21 12.30 7.01
C ILE A 43 9.06 11.26 5.89
N GLU A 44 7.83 11.04 5.41
CA GLU A 44 7.53 10.09 4.35
C GLU A 44 7.44 10.80 3.00
N TYR A 45 8.01 10.17 1.98
CA TYR A 45 7.92 10.68 0.61
C TYR A 45 6.52 10.41 0.03
N PRO A 46 5.97 11.31 -0.81
CA PRO A 46 4.67 11.10 -1.42
C PRO A 46 4.75 9.97 -2.45
N ARG A 47 3.91 8.94 -2.28
CA ARG A 47 3.81 7.83 -3.24
C ARG A 47 2.87 8.23 -4.38
N LEU A 48 3.45 8.58 -5.52
CA LEU A 48 2.73 9.16 -6.65
C LEU A 48 2.71 8.23 -7.86
N ASN A 49 1.60 8.28 -8.61
CA ASN A 49 1.53 7.71 -9.95
C ASN A 49 2.22 8.63 -10.99
N ALA A 50 2.31 8.19 -12.25
CA ALA A 50 2.93 8.99 -13.32
C ALA A 50 2.21 10.31 -13.66
N LYS A 51 0.99 10.51 -13.15
CA LYS A 51 0.22 11.75 -13.24
C LYS A 51 0.51 12.69 -12.06
N GLY A 52 1.28 12.28 -11.06
CA GLY A 52 1.56 13.06 -9.86
C GLY A 52 0.48 12.96 -8.78
N GLU A 53 -0.45 12.02 -8.91
CA GLU A 53 -1.53 11.81 -7.94
C GLU A 53 -1.11 10.72 -6.92
N PRO A 54 -1.53 10.83 -5.65
CA PRO A 54 -1.30 9.78 -4.66
C PRO A 54 -1.80 8.41 -5.11
N ILE A 55 -1.00 7.36 -4.91
CA ILE A 55 -1.39 6.00 -5.23
C ILE A 55 -2.52 5.57 -4.29
N GLN A 56 -3.74 5.57 -4.81
CA GLN A 56 -4.95 5.29 -4.03
C GLN A 56 -4.95 3.90 -3.38
N ARG A 57 -4.26 2.92 -3.98
CA ARG A 57 -4.13 1.57 -3.41
C ARG A 57 -3.41 1.59 -2.05
N ASP A 58 -2.23 2.20 -1.99
CA ASP A 58 -1.38 2.26 -0.80
C ASP A 58 -2.15 2.91 0.36
N LEU A 59 -2.75 4.03 0.01
CA LEU A 59 -3.70 4.82 0.78
C LEU A 59 -4.91 4.04 1.33
N CYS A 60 -5.48 3.08 0.57
CA CYS A 60 -6.53 2.19 1.06
C CYS A 60 -5.97 1.11 2.00
N THR A 61 -4.81 0.53 1.67
CA THR A 61 -4.18 -0.51 2.50
C THR A 61 -3.72 0.03 3.86
N GLU A 62 -3.20 1.26 3.91
CA GLU A 62 -2.87 1.96 5.15
C GLU A 62 -4.10 2.17 6.03
N ALA A 63 -5.21 2.62 5.43
CA ALA A 63 -6.47 2.80 6.16
C ALA A 63 -6.97 1.47 6.73
N LEU A 64 -7.00 0.40 5.93
CA LEU A 64 -7.39 -0.94 6.38
C LEU A 64 -6.49 -1.45 7.51
N TRP A 65 -5.17 -1.32 7.37
CA TRP A 65 -4.19 -1.74 8.37
C TRP A 65 -4.38 -1.02 9.70
N ARG A 66 -4.50 0.30 9.65
CA ARG A 66 -4.74 1.12 10.84
C ARG A 66 -6.07 0.76 11.50
N THR A 67 -7.13 0.61 10.72
CA THR A 67 -8.47 0.29 11.24
C THR A 67 -8.50 -1.08 11.90
N MET A 68 -7.88 -2.12 11.32
CA MET A 68 -7.78 -3.43 11.96
C MET A 68 -7.16 -3.36 13.35
N ARG A 69 -6.09 -2.56 13.50
CA ARG A 69 -5.42 -2.36 14.78
C ARG A 69 -6.28 -1.60 15.79
N ILE A 70 -7.06 -0.62 15.34
CA ILE A 70 -7.97 0.16 16.20
C ILE A 70 -9.16 -0.68 16.67
N VAL A 71 -9.76 -1.46 15.77
CA VAL A 71 -10.94 -2.29 16.07
C VAL A 71 -10.61 -3.36 17.11
N GLY A 72 -9.43 -3.98 17.03
CA GLY A 72 -8.92 -4.92 18.05
C GLY A 72 -9.70 -6.23 18.23
N GLY A 73 -10.85 -6.39 17.58
CA GLY A 73 -11.75 -7.55 17.68
C GLY A 73 -12.00 -8.29 16.37
N GLU A 74 -13.05 -9.12 16.36
CA GLU A 74 -13.50 -9.83 15.16
C GLU A 74 -14.23 -8.89 14.21
N PHE A 75 -13.89 -8.95 12.92
CA PHE A 75 -14.55 -8.17 11.86
C PHE A 75 -14.84 -9.03 10.64
N THR A 76 -15.83 -8.61 9.86
CA THR A 76 -16.00 -9.02 8.47
C THR A 76 -15.24 -8.07 7.55
N THR A 77 -14.88 -8.53 6.36
CA THR A 77 -14.25 -7.67 5.33
C THR A 77 -15.14 -6.47 4.95
N ARG A 78 -16.47 -6.60 5.07
CA ARG A 78 -17.42 -5.52 4.78
C ARG A 78 -17.45 -4.47 5.88
N GLU A 79 -17.53 -4.90 7.14
CA GLU A 79 -17.44 -4.01 8.30
C GLU A 79 -16.13 -3.22 8.27
N LEU A 80 -15.00 -3.92 8.03
CA LEU A 80 -13.68 -3.28 7.96
C LEU A 80 -13.61 -2.24 6.83
N ALA A 81 -14.11 -2.57 5.63
CA ALA A 81 -14.12 -1.64 4.51
C ALA A 81 -14.93 -0.37 4.81
N VAL A 82 -16.10 -0.51 5.45
CA VAL A 82 -16.94 0.62 5.85
C VAL A 82 -16.21 1.48 6.89
N GLN A 83 -15.64 0.87 7.93
CA GLN A 83 -14.94 1.59 9.00
C GLN A 83 -13.65 2.28 8.53
N ALA A 84 -12.95 1.72 7.54
CA ALA A 84 -11.74 2.31 6.97
C ALA A 84 -12.02 3.35 5.87
N SER A 85 -13.26 3.44 5.40
CA SER A 85 -13.65 4.41 4.37
C SER A 85 -13.77 5.81 4.94
N THR A 86 -13.50 6.81 4.09
CA THR A 86 -13.76 8.24 4.35
C THR A 86 -14.63 8.80 3.22
N PRO A 87 -15.31 9.96 3.39
CA PRO A 87 -16.11 10.57 2.33
C PRO A 87 -15.33 10.77 1.02
N GLU A 88 -14.04 11.10 1.13
CA GLU A 88 -13.14 11.33 0.01
C GLU A 88 -12.56 10.03 -0.57
N ARG A 89 -12.61 8.94 0.21
CA ARG A 89 -12.04 7.64 -0.16
C ARG A 89 -12.90 6.49 0.34
N ALA A 90 -13.86 6.09 -0.49
CA ALA A 90 -14.59 4.85 -0.30
C ALA A 90 -13.71 3.65 -0.64
N ILE A 91 -13.70 2.65 0.24
CA ILE A 91 -13.01 1.38 0.05
C ILE A 91 -14.02 0.30 -0.33
N ALA A 92 -13.86 -0.29 -1.50
CA ALA A 92 -14.70 -1.40 -1.93
C ALA A 92 -14.46 -2.65 -1.07
N HIS A 93 -15.53 -3.36 -0.73
CA HIS A 93 -15.48 -4.64 -0.02
C HIS A 93 -14.53 -5.66 -0.69
N THR A 94 -14.50 -5.69 -2.02
CA THR A 94 -13.61 -6.56 -2.80
C THR A 94 -12.14 -6.24 -2.58
N THR A 95 -11.80 -4.95 -2.45
CA THR A 95 -10.42 -4.50 -2.16
C THR A 95 -10.00 -4.96 -0.76
N ALA A 96 -10.86 -4.77 0.24
CA ALA A 96 -10.60 -5.29 1.58
C ALA A 96 -10.46 -6.81 1.60
N SER A 97 -11.32 -7.54 0.87
CA SER A 97 -11.27 -9.00 0.82
C SER A 97 -9.96 -9.53 0.22
N VAL A 98 -9.49 -8.94 -0.88
CA VAL A 98 -8.21 -9.31 -1.49
C VAL A 98 -7.06 -9.07 -0.52
N TYR A 99 -7.02 -7.91 0.12
CA TYR A 99 -5.96 -7.56 1.06
C TYR A 99 -5.95 -8.49 2.29
N ILE A 100 -7.11 -8.72 2.91
CA ILE A 100 -7.26 -9.64 4.04
C ILE A 100 -6.85 -11.07 3.67
N GLY A 101 -7.23 -11.55 2.47
CA GLY A 101 -6.81 -12.86 1.98
C GLY A 101 -5.29 -13.04 1.96
N GLN A 102 -4.56 -12.01 1.54
CA GLN A 102 -3.09 -12.03 1.46
C GLN A 102 -2.45 -11.93 2.86
N LEU A 103 -3.03 -11.12 3.74
CA LEU A 103 -2.58 -11.04 5.13
C LEU A 103 -2.81 -12.32 5.93
N ILE A 104 -3.82 -13.12 5.56
CA ILE A 104 -4.02 -14.46 6.12
C ILE A 104 -2.88 -15.39 5.71
N LYS A 105 -2.49 -15.39 4.42
CA LYS A 105 -1.36 -16.19 3.94
C LYS A 105 -0.05 -15.82 4.66
N ALA A 106 0.15 -14.53 4.92
CA ALA A 106 1.31 -14.02 5.67
C ALA A 106 1.20 -14.13 7.21
N GLY A 107 0.07 -14.60 7.75
CA GLY A 107 -0.13 -14.82 9.17
C GLY A 107 -0.39 -13.57 10.02
N TYR A 108 -0.67 -12.41 9.42
CA TYR A 108 -1.07 -11.19 10.16
C TYR A 108 -2.53 -11.19 10.60
N VAL A 109 -3.37 -11.94 9.89
CA VAL A 109 -4.81 -12.04 10.14
C VAL A 109 -5.18 -13.52 10.19
N VAL A 110 -6.07 -13.88 11.10
CA VAL A 110 -6.63 -15.22 11.18
C VAL A 110 -8.11 -15.22 10.84
N LYS A 111 -8.56 -16.31 10.22
CA LYS A 111 -9.98 -16.56 10.01
C LYS A 111 -10.54 -17.25 11.26
N VAL A 112 -11.34 -16.53 12.03
CA VAL A 112 -11.91 -17.03 13.30
C VAL A 112 -13.16 -17.84 13.05
N LYS A 113 -13.99 -17.45 12.08
CA LYS A 113 -15.22 -18.18 11.71
C LYS A 113 -15.32 -18.35 10.21
N ALA A 114 -15.67 -19.57 9.80
CA ALA A 114 -16.01 -19.86 8.42
C ALA A 114 -17.30 -19.13 8.00
N ALA A 115 -17.43 -18.90 6.69
CA ALA A 115 -18.68 -18.43 6.13
C ALA A 115 -19.75 -19.52 6.31
N SER A 116 -20.98 -19.13 6.59
CA SER A 116 -22.14 -20.02 6.65
C SER A 116 -23.28 -19.44 5.82
N LYS A 117 -24.35 -20.23 5.58
CA LYS A 117 -25.57 -19.72 4.94
C LYS A 117 -26.18 -18.51 5.67
N LYS A 118 -25.94 -18.38 6.98
CA LYS A 118 -26.54 -17.35 7.84
C LYS A 118 -25.58 -16.21 8.17
N SER A 119 -24.27 -16.35 7.91
CA SER A 119 -23.28 -15.38 8.37
C SER A 119 -22.03 -15.31 7.48
N PRO A 120 -21.51 -14.10 7.20
CA PRO A 120 -20.21 -13.95 6.54
C PRO A 120 -19.06 -14.49 7.40
N PRO A 121 -17.89 -14.77 6.79
CA PRO A 121 -16.70 -15.16 7.55
C PRO A 121 -16.23 -14.03 8.45
N ARG A 122 -15.72 -14.37 9.63
CA ARG A 122 -15.11 -13.42 10.56
C ARG A 122 -13.61 -13.64 10.65
N TYR A 123 -12.90 -12.52 10.73
CA TYR A 123 -11.46 -12.42 10.77
C TYR A 123 -11.04 -11.65 12.02
N ARG A 124 -9.80 -11.88 12.48
CA ARG A 124 -9.21 -11.15 13.60
C ARG A 124 -7.76 -10.82 13.26
N PHE A 125 -7.37 -9.59 13.53
CA PHE A 125 -5.97 -9.17 13.44
C PHE A 125 -5.17 -9.82 14.58
N GLU A 126 -3.97 -10.31 14.31
CA GLU A 126 -3.09 -10.89 15.33
C GLU A 126 -2.18 -9.81 15.93
N PRO A 127 -2.44 -9.32 17.17
CA PRO A 127 -1.69 -8.20 17.72
C PRO A 127 -0.20 -8.51 17.90
N GLN A 128 0.14 -9.78 18.15
CA GLN A 128 1.53 -10.25 18.27
C GLN A 128 2.32 -10.16 16.97
N ARG A 129 1.64 -10.05 15.82
CA ARG A 129 2.25 -9.90 14.50
C ARG A 129 2.30 -8.44 14.04
N TYR A 130 1.92 -7.49 14.90
CA TYR A 130 2.03 -6.07 14.58
C TYR A 130 3.49 -5.64 14.47
N SER A 131 3.94 -5.41 13.24
CA SER A 131 5.33 -5.03 12.95
C SER A 131 5.57 -3.53 12.95
N GLY A 132 4.52 -2.70 12.85
CA GLY A 132 4.65 -1.25 12.82
C GLY A 132 3.57 -0.53 12.00
N PRO A 133 3.68 0.81 11.86
CA PRO A 133 2.64 1.63 11.23
C PRO A 133 2.53 1.43 9.71
N ARG A 134 3.57 0.93 9.04
CA ARG A 134 3.54 0.73 7.58
C ARG A 134 2.83 -0.59 7.27
N PRO A 135 1.80 -0.61 6.41
CA PRO A 135 1.12 -1.85 6.07
C PRO A 135 2.04 -2.79 5.27
N PRO A 136 1.89 -4.12 5.42
CA PRO A 136 2.50 -5.07 4.51
C PRO A 136 2.06 -4.79 3.06
N VAL A 137 3.04 -4.69 2.15
CA VAL A 137 2.83 -4.46 0.72
C VAL A 137 2.55 -5.79 0.03
N VAL A 138 1.41 -5.88 -0.64
CA VAL A 138 0.98 -7.04 -1.41
C VAL A 138 1.34 -6.86 -2.88
N GLY A 139 2.25 -7.69 -3.38
CA GLY A 139 2.71 -7.68 -4.77
C GLY A 139 1.80 -8.44 -5.75
N ARG A 140 2.07 -8.30 -7.05
CA ARG A 140 1.33 -9.00 -8.13
C ARG A 140 1.62 -10.49 -8.21
N ASN A 141 2.87 -10.90 -8.00
CA ASN A 141 3.29 -12.31 -8.01
C ASN A 141 3.07 -12.97 -6.64
N THR A 142 1.96 -12.61 -5.98
CA THR A 142 1.53 -13.19 -4.71
C THR A 142 2.67 -13.28 -3.69
N TYR A 143 3.30 -12.13 -3.41
CA TYR A 143 4.21 -11.98 -2.28
C TYR A 143 3.70 -10.90 -1.34
N VAL A 144 4.06 -11.02 -0.07
CA VAL A 144 3.79 -10.04 0.98
C VAL A 144 5.14 -9.60 1.55
N TYR A 145 5.47 -8.34 1.35
CA TYR A 145 6.65 -7.69 1.92
C TYR A 145 6.23 -6.81 3.08
N ASP A 146 6.89 -6.92 4.22
CA ASP A 146 6.66 -6.06 5.38
C ASP A 146 7.73 -4.95 5.44
N PRO A 147 7.37 -3.68 5.21
CA PRO A 147 8.31 -2.57 5.25
C PRO A 147 8.86 -2.24 6.64
N ASN A 148 8.18 -2.64 7.72
CA ASN A 148 8.67 -2.44 9.08
C ASN A 148 9.73 -3.45 9.47
N LEU A 149 9.62 -4.69 8.96
CA LEU A 149 10.62 -5.74 9.16
C LEU A 149 11.72 -5.76 8.10
N ASP A 150 11.50 -5.03 6.99
CA ASP A 150 12.30 -5.05 5.77
C ASP A 150 12.50 -6.46 5.19
N LYS A 151 11.42 -7.24 5.14
CA LYS A 151 11.46 -8.66 4.74
C LYS A 151 10.25 -9.07 3.90
N VAL A 152 10.49 -9.95 2.93
CA VAL A 152 9.41 -10.74 2.32
C VAL A 152 8.98 -11.80 3.33
N VAL A 153 7.76 -11.67 3.86
CA VAL A 153 7.24 -12.53 4.93
C VAL A 153 6.41 -13.70 4.38
N TRP A 154 5.99 -13.60 3.12
CA TRP A 154 5.30 -14.67 2.42
C TRP A 154 5.48 -14.50 0.91
N GLN A 155 5.62 -15.60 0.18
CA GLN A 155 5.65 -15.64 -1.27
C GLN A 155 5.07 -16.97 -1.74
N GLU A 156 4.29 -16.96 -2.81
CA GLU A 156 3.79 -18.18 -3.45
C GLU A 156 4.93 -18.88 -4.21
N GLU A 157 5.13 -20.15 -3.94
CA GLU A 157 6.09 -20.97 -4.70
C GLU A 157 5.58 -21.09 -6.14
N MET A 158 6.37 -20.61 -7.11
CA MET A 158 6.11 -20.85 -8.52
C MET A 158 6.53 -22.29 -8.82
N ASN A 159 5.60 -23.24 -8.84
CA ASN A 159 5.86 -24.57 -9.40
C ASN A 159 6.24 -24.40 -10.87
N HIS A 160 7.45 -24.86 -11.22
CA HIS A 160 8.07 -24.69 -12.53
C HIS A 160 7.84 -25.94 -13.41
N ASP A 161 6.69 -26.61 -13.28
CA ASP A 161 6.43 -27.94 -13.86
C ASP A 161 5.37 -27.96 -14.97
N ASP A 162 4.99 -26.80 -15.54
CA ASP A 162 4.06 -26.73 -16.67
C ASP A 162 4.65 -25.92 -17.83
N PHE A 163 5.55 -26.54 -18.61
CA PHE A 163 5.90 -26.14 -19.98
C PHE A 163 5.99 -27.36 -20.90
#